data_AF-A0A536XX99-F1
#
_entry.id   AF-A0A536XX99-F1
#
_cell.length_a   1.000
_cell.length_b   1.000
_cell.length_c   1.000
_cell.angle_alpha   90.00
_cell.angle_beta   90.00
_cell.angle_gamma   90.00
#
_symmetry.space_group_name_H-M   'P 1'
#
loop_
_entity.id
_entity.type
_entity.pdbx_description
1 polymer ?
#
loop_
_entity_poly.entity_id
_entity_poly.type
_entity_poly.pdbx_seq_one_letter_code
_entity_poly.pdbx_strand_id
1 'polypeptide(L)' 'IDDHGSRVAPEVWALYAEALALFGRVPTLIEWDTDVPPMAVLLDEAAHAAALIEEARNGNCHALAA' A
#
# COMPACT_ATOMS: atom_id res chain seq x y z
N ILE A 1 0.43 15.92 -6.07
CA ILE A 1 1.79 16.03 -6.64
C ILE A 1 2.47 14.74 -6.28
N ASP A 2 3.14 14.12 -7.23
CA ASP A 2 3.89 12.88 -7.02
C ASP A 2 5.35 13.27 -6.85
N ASP A 3 5.77 13.54 -5.61
CA ASP A 3 7.07 14.15 -5.31
C ASP A 3 8.17 13.15 -4.96
N HIS A 4 7.82 11.89 -4.64
CA HIS A 4 8.77 10.82 -4.27
C HIS A 4 9.79 11.24 -3.20
N GLY A 5 9.42 12.20 -2.36
CA GLY A 5 10.29 12.79 -1.32
C GLY A 5 9.58 12.96 0.02
N SER A 6 8.36 12.45 0.12
CA SER A 6 7.50 12.53 1.31
C SER A 6 6.90 11.16 1.64
N ARG A 7 6.46 10.98 2.89
CA ARG A 7 5.64 9.81 3.26
C ARG A 7 4.40 9.73 2.37
N VAL A 8 3.93 8.51 2.11
CA VAL A 8 2.73 8.29 1.31
C VAL A 8 1.54 8.91 2.03
N ALA A 9 0.80 9.76 1.31
CA ALA A 9 -0.34 10.46 1.88
C ALA A 9 -1.47 9.49 2.28
N PRO A 10 -2.23 9.76 3.34
CA PRO A 10 -3.36 8.92 3.77
C PRO A 10 -4.37 8.62 2.66
N GLU A 11 -4.63 9.59 1.78
CA GLU A 11 -5.55 9.44 0.65
C GLU A 11 -5.04 8.44 -0.39
N VAL A 12 -3.72 8.33 -0.58
CA VAL A 12 -3.11 7.35 -1.47
C VAL A 12 -3.21 5.94 -0.89
N TRP A 13 -3.07 5.80 0.43
CA TRP A 13 -3.31 4.52 1.11
C TRP A 13 -4.76 4.05 0.98
N ALA A 14 -5.73 4.96 1.07
CA ALA A 14 -7.14 4.64 0.84
C ALA A 14 -7.39 4.12 -0.59
N LEU A 15 -6.84 4.81 -1.61
CA LEU A 15 -6.91 4.37 -3.00
C LEU A 15 -6.21 3.03 -3.24
N TYR A 16 -5.09 2.80 -2.56
CA TYR A 16 -4.37 1.52 -2.65
C TYR A 16 -5.21 0.37 -2.08
N ALA A 17 -5.94 0.57 -0.98
CA ALA A 17 -6.87 -0.43 -0.46
C ALA A 17 -8.01 -0.75 -1.45
N GLU A 18 -8.56 0.26 -2.14
CA GLU A 18 -9.54 0.05 -3.22
C GLU A 18 -8.94 -0.72 -4.40
N ALA A 19 -7.70 -0.40 -4.78
CA ALA A 19 -6.99 -1.11 -5.84
C ALA A 19 -6.78 -2.59 -5.47
N LEU A 20 -6.40 -2.90 -4.23
CA LEU A 20 -6.28 -4.28 -3.74
C LEU A 20 -7.62 -5.02 -3.77
N ALA A 21 -8.75 -4.35 -3.52
CA ALA A 21 -10.07 -4.96 -3.64
C ALA A 21 -10.42 -5.33 -5.10
N LEU A 22 -9.95 -4.54 -6.07
CA LEU A 22 -10.21 -4.78 -7.50
C LEU A 22 -9.25 -5.80 -8.13
N PHE A 23 -7.97 -5.75 -7.77
CA PHE A 23 -6.92 -6.54 -8.41
C PHE A 23 -6.44 -7.72 -7.56
N GLY A 24 -6.83 -7.78 -6.29
CA GLY A 24 -6.34 -8.74 -5.32
C GLY A 24 -4.92 -8.44 -4.85
N ARG A 25 -4.25 -9.46 -4.32
CA ARG A 25 -2.92 -9.35 -3.69
C ARG A 25 -1.83 -9.24 -4.75
N VAL A 26 -1.47 -8.01 -5.09
CA VAL A 26 -0.36 -7.71 -5.99
C VAL A 26 0.88 -7.28 -5.18
N PRO A 27 2.10 -7.70 -5.56
CA PRO A 27 3.32 -7.15 -4.96
C PRO A 27 3.39 -5.64 -5.17
N THR A 28 3.74 -4.91 -4.11
CA THR A 28 3.77 -3.44 -4.09
C THR A 28 5.15 -2.94 -3.68
N LEU A 29 5.61 -1.90 -4.37
CA LEU A 29 6.85 -1.18 -4.09
C LEU A 29 6.50 0.21 -3.57
N ILE A 30 7.19 0.65 -2.51
CA ILE A 30 7.17 2.05 -2.07
C ILE A 30 8.39 2.74 -2.65
N GLU A 31 8.18 3.81 -3.42
CA GLU A 31 9.21 4.52 -4.18
C GLU A 31 9.64 5.80 -3.46
N TRP A 32 10.94 6.08 -3.51
CA TRP A 32 11.58 7.28 -2.97
C TRP A 32 12.79 7.63 -3.84
N ASP A 33 12.76 8.81 -4.46
CA ASP A 33 13.81 9.29 -5.37
C ASP A 33 14.55 10.51 -4.81
N THR A 34 13.93 11.23 -3.87
CA THR A 34 14.48 12.44 -3.24
C THR A 34 14.27 12.42 -1.73
N ASP A 35 14.98 13.26 -0.98
CA ASP A 35 14.81 13.45 0.48
C ASP A 35 14.69 12.15 1.31
N VAL A 36 15.49 11.14 0.94
CA VAL A 36 15.39 9.77 1.47
C VAL A 36 15.51 9.77 3.02
N PRO A 37 14.49 9.28 3.74
CA PRO A 37 14.44 9.33 5.19
C PRO A 37 15.28 8.21 5.81
N PRO A 38 15.42 8.18 7.15
CA PRO A 38 16.04 7.04 7.83
C PRO A 38 15.36 5.72 7.48
N MET A 39 16.13 4.64 7.44
CA MET A 39 15.67 3.28 7.11
C MET A 39 14.40 2.86 7.86
N ALA A 40 14.26 3.25 9.13
CA ALA A 40 13.06 2.93 9.92
C ALA A 40 11.77 3.45 9.27
N VAL A 41 11.80 4.65 8.68
CA VAL A 41 10.63 5.22 7.98
C VAL A 41 10.30 4.42 6.72
N LEU A 42 11.31 4.03 5.95
CA LEU A 42 11.11 3.21 4.74
C LEU A 42 10.48 1.86 5.10
N LEU A 43 10.97 1.22 6.18
CA LEU A 43 10.44 -0.04 6.66
C LEU A 43 9.00 0.10 7.20
N ASP A 44 8.68 1.20 7.86
CA ASP A 44 7.32 1.47 8.35
C ASP A 44 6.31 1.56 7.19
N GLU A 45 6.62 2.30 6.12
CA GLU A 45 5.73 2.43 4.95
C GLU A 45 5.60 1.08 4.21
N ALA A 46 6.70 0.34 4.07
CA ALA A 46 6.66 -1.00 3.49
C ALA A 46 5.83 -1.99 4.32
N ALA A 47 5.94 -1.93 5.65
CA ALA A 47 5.14 -2.74 6.56
C ALA A 47 3.64 -2.38 6.48
N HIS A 48 3.30 -1.10 6.30
CA HIS A 48 1.93 -0.66 6.07
C HIS A 48 1.36 -1.29 4.79
N ALA A 49 2.09 -1.21 3.67
CA ALA A 49 1.66 -1.84 2.42
C ALA A 49 1.47 -3.36 2.57
N ALA A 50 2.36 -4.03 3.29
CA ALA A 50 2.26 -5.46 3.57
C ALA A 50 1.02 -5.81 4.42
N ALA A 51 0.68 -4.98 5.42
CA ALA A 51 -0.52 -5.17 6.23
C ALA A 51 -1.78 -5.10 5.37
N LEU A 52 -1.90 -4.10 4.49
CA LEU A 52 -3.05 -3.96 3.58
C LEU A 52 -3.16 -5.15 2.59
N ILE A 53 -2.04 -5.68 2.10
CA ILE A 53 -2.03 -6.88 1.26
C ILE A 53 -2.54 -8.12 2.03
N GLU A 54 -2.15 -8.27 3.30
CA GLU A 54 -2.66 -9.36 4.14
C GLU A 54 -4.12 -9.14 4.55
N GLU A 55 -4.59 -7.91 4.72
CA GLU A 55 -6.02 -7.64 4.95
C GLU A 55 -6.87 -8.00 3.73
N ALA A 56 -6.39 -7.66 2.53
CA ALA A 56 -7.03 -8.05 1.27
C ALA A 56 -7.09 -9.58 1.09
N ARG A 57 -6.16 -10.33 1.68
CA ARG A 57 -6.22 -11.80 1.74
C ARG A 57 -7.47 -12.31 2.46
N ASN A 58 -7.88 -11.60 3.51
CA ASN A 58 -8.95 -12.02 4.39
C ASN A 58 -10.32 -11.53 3.90
N GLY A 59 -10.36 -10.41 3.17
CA GLY A 59 -11.58 -9.83 2.59
C GLY A 59 -12.12 -10.54 1.34
N ASN A 60 -11.27 -11.22 0.57
CA ASN A 60 -11.68 -11.87 -0.69
C ASN A 60 -12.47 -13.19 -0.52
N CYS A 61 -12.75 -13.66 0.71
CA CYS A 61 -13.57 -14.85 0.92
C CYS A 61 -15.09 -14.62 0.72
N HIS A 62 -15.53 -13.38 0.47
CA HIS A 62 -16.95 -13.04 0.35
C HIS A 62 -17.42 -12.57 -1.04
N ALA A 63 -16.53 -12.38 -2.02
CA ALA A 63 -16.88 -11.79 -3.32
C ALA A 63 -16.94 -12.77 -4.51
N LEU A 64 -17.28 -14.04 -4.25
CA LEU A 64 -17.56 -15.04 -5.31
C LEU A 64 -18.85 -15.81 -5.00
N ALA A 65 -19.97 -15.08 -4.95
CA ALA A 65 -21.32 -15.66 -5.02
C ALA A 65 -22.30 -14.61 -5.54
N ALA A 66 -22.42 -14.50 -6.87
CA ALA A 66 -23.57 -13.90 -7.56
C ALA A 66 -23.71 -14.54 -8.93
#